data_AF-A0A3N5UHW5-F1
#
_entry.id   AF-A0A3N5UHW5-F1
#
_cell.length_a   1.000
_cell.length_b   1.000
_cell.length_c   1.000
_cell.angle_alpha   90.00
_cell.angle_beta   90.00
_cell.angle_gamma   90.00
#
_symmetry.space_group_name_H-M   'P 1'
#
loop_
_entity.id
_entity.type
_entity.pdbx_description
1 polymer ?
#
loop_
_entity_poly.entity_id
_entity_poly.type
_entity_poly.pdbx_seq_one_letter_code
_entity_poly.pdbx_strand_id
1 'polypeptide(L)'
;MLPALRGGAKGPLTLEADGIVIVLDIQSTSEGRVNILGQVAAEDQERWNGALVELRGGGELQFSATTDDLGAFRPEGVMPGSKELRIIPKDSSFIVVANFEIST
;
A
#
# COMPACT_ATOMS: atom_id res chain seq x y z
N MET A 1 -30.73 12.56 12.42
CA MET A 1 -29.45 12.58 13.16
C MET A 1 -28.49 11.66 12.41
N LEU A 2 -27.46 12.20 11.77
CA LEU A 2 -26.42 11.38 11.14
C LEU A 2 -25.40 10.98 12.23
N PRO A 3 -24.92 9.73 12.28
CA PRO A 3 -23.89 9.36 13.23
C PRO A 3 -22.61 10.16 12.95
N ALA A 4 -22.03 10.73 14.00
CA ALA A 4 -20.73 11.39 13.93
C ALA A 4 -19.64 10.30 13.88
N LEU A 5 -18.87 10.23 12.79
CA LEU A 5 -17.61 9.50 12.77
C LEU A 5 -16.64 10.22 13.73
N ARG A 6 -16.41 9.66 14.91
CA ARG A 6 -15.29 10.09 15.77
C ARG A 6 -14.04 9.36 15.29
N GLY A 7 -13.26 10.02 14.44
CA GLY A 7 -11.98 9.54 13.94
C GLY A 7 -10.96 9.39 15.07
N GLY A 8 -10.85 8.19 15.61
CA GLY A 8 -9.70 7.74 16.42
C GLY A 8 -8.67 6.94 15.60
N ALA A 9 -8.95 6.71 14.31
CA ALA A 9 -8.03 6.02 13.43
C ALA A 9 -6.89 6.98 13.03
N LYS A 10 -5.64 6.50 13.11
CA LYS A 10 -4.56 7.10 12.32
C LYS A 10 -5.05 7.08 10.87
N GLY A 11 -5.10 8.26 10.23
CA GLY A 11 -5.53 8.37 8.84
C GLY A 11 -4.68 7.49 7.92
N PRO A 12 -5.06 7.39 6.63
CA PRO A 12 -4.30 6.60 5.68
C PRO A 12 -2.83 7.05 5.66
N LEU A 13 -1.93 6.09 5.51
CA LEU A 13 -0.51 6.37 5.33
C LEU A 13 -0.28 6.80 3.88
N THR A 14 0.21 8.02 3.69
CA THR A 14 0.60 8.54 2.38
C THR A 14 2.11 8.47 2.23
N LEU A 15 2.54 7.87 1.13
CA LEU A 15 3.93 7.72 0.73
C LEU A 15 4.12 8.41 -0.62
N GLU A 16 5.32 8.92 -0.88
CA GLU A 16 5.66 9.57 -2.15
C GLU A 16 7.02 9.07 -2.63
N ALA A 17 7.11 8.75 -3.92
CA ALA A 17 8.36 8.41 -4.58
C ALA A 17 8.26 8.72 -6.08
N ASP A 18 9.26 9.37 -6.64
CA ASP A 18 9.36 9.71 -8.07
C ASP A 18 8.09 10.38 -8.64
N GLY A 19 7.48 11.28 -7.85
CA GLY A 19 6.25 12.00 -8.24
C GLY A 19 4.98 11.17 -8.17
N ILE A 20 5.05 9.96 -7.62
CA ILE A 20 3.91 9.05 -7.46
C ILE A 20 3.50 9.02 -6.00
N VAL A 21 2.20 9.17 -5.79
CA VAL A 21 1.59 9.13 -4.45
C VAL A 21 1.01 7.75 -4.23
N ILE A 22 1.43 7.11 -3.15
CA ILE A 22 0.87 5.83 -2.70
C ILE A 22 0.10 6.07 -1.41
N VAL A 23 -1.18 5.71 -1.41
CA VAL A 23 -2.03 5.80 -0.23
C VAL A 23 -2.32 4.39 0.27
N LEU A 24 -2.08 4.15 1.56
CA LEU A 24 -2.35 2.89 2.23
C LEU A 24 -3.37 3.15 3.35
N ASP A 25 -4.58 2.66 3.15
CA ASP A 25 -5.57 2.57 4.23
C ASP A 25 -5.36 1.25 4.98
N ILE A 26 -4.96 1.35 6.24
CA ILE A 26 -4.48 0.23 7.06
C ILE A 26 -5.54 -0.09 8.11
N GLN A 27 -6.04 -1.31 8.09
CA GLN A 27 -7.12 -1.79 8.94
C GLN A 27 -6.64 -2.97 9.78
N SER A 28 -6.55 -2.79 11.10
CA SER A 28 -6.17 -3.84 12.04
C SER A 28 -7.20 -4.96 12.07
N THR A 29 -6.74 -6.21 12.15
CA THR A 29 -7.58 -7.39 12.37
C THR A 29 -7.53 -7.82 13.83
N SER A 30 -8.49 -8.64 14.27
CA SER A 30 -8.51 -9.20 15.63
C SER A 30 -7.33 -10.13 15.93
N GLU A 31 -6.57 -10.55 14.92
CA GLU A 31 -5.44 -11.48 15.04
C GLU A 31 -4.08 -10.77 15.14
N GLY A 32 -4.08 -9.44 15.31
CA GLY A 32 -2.83 -8.66 15.35
C GLY A 32 -2.14 -8.54 13.99
N ARG A 33 -2.90 -8.74 12.90
CA ARG A 33 -2.48 -8.49 11.52
C ARG A 33 -3.16 -7.23 11.01
N VAL A 34 -2.81 -6.81 9.80
CA VAL A 34 -3.50 -5.71 9.11
C VAL A 34 -3.92 -6.13 7.71
N ASN A 35 -5.07 -5.60 7.28
CA ASN A 35 -5.47 -5.55 5.89
C ASN A 35 -5.19 -4.15 5.36
N ILE A 36 -4.78 -4.06 4.10
CA ILE A 36 -4.38 -2.81 3.48
C ILE A 36 -5.22 -2.62 2.22
N LEU A 37 -5.82 -1.45 2.06
CA LEU A 37 -6.30 -0.97 0.77
C LEU A 37 -5.28 0.04 0.25
N GLY A 38 -4.54 -0.36 -0.76
CA GLY A 38 -3.51 0.45 -1.41
C GLY A 38 -4.01 1.10 -2.69
N GLN A 39 -3.51 2.30 -2.96
CA GLN A 39 -3.78 3.07 -4.17
C GLN A 39 -2.49 3.69 -4.68
N VAL A 40 -2.15 3.42 -5.94
CA VAL A 40 -1.09 4.12 -6.68
C VAL A 40 -1.73 5.22 -7.50
N ALA A 41 -1.35 6.46 -7.25
CA ALA A 41 -1.82 7.63 -7.98
C ALA A 41 -0.64 8.32 -8.67
N ALA A 42 -0.71 8.40 -10.00
CA ALA A 42 0.34 8.96 -10.85
C ALA A 42 -0.28 9.84 -11.94
N GLU A 43 0.49 10.81 -12.45
CA GLU A 43 0.07 11.57 -13.65
C GLU A 43 -0.02 10.65 -14.88
N ASP A 44 0.86 9.64 -14.98
CA ASP A 44 0.91 8.63 -16.04
C ASP A 44 0.20 7.32 -15.65
N GLN A 45 -1.01 7.41 -15.09
CA GLN A 45 -1.74 6.28 -14.47
C GLN A 45 -1.76 4.99 -15.31
N GLU A 46 -1.93 5.08 -16.64
CA GLU A 46 -1.99 3.92 -17.53
C GLU A 46 -0.76 3.01 -17.45
N ARG A 47 0.42 3.58 -17.16
CA ARG A 47 1.67 2.84 -16.99
C ARG A 47 1.65 1.92 -15.77
N TRP A 48 0.89 2.31 -14.75
CA TRP A 48 0.79 1.60 -13.48
C TRP A 48 -0.35 0.59 -13.45
N ASN A 49 -1.10 0.44 -14.55
CA ASN A 49 -2.18 -0.54 -14.66
C ASN A 49 -1.63 -1.96 -14.82
N GLY A 50 -1.98 -2.85 -13.89
CA GLY A 50 -1.42 -4.20 -13.84
C GLY A 50 0.06 -4.24 -13.46
N ALA A 51 0.56 -3.20 -12.77
CA ALA A 51 1.89 -3.19 -12.18
C ALA A 51 1.96 -4.19 -11.02
N LEU A 52 3.09 -4.86 -10.86
CA LEU A 52 3.33 -5.77 -9.75
C LEU A 52 3.68 -4.98 -8.50
N VAL A 53 2.94 -5.22 -7.42
CA VAL A 53 3.18 -4.67 -6.09
C VAL A 53 3.71 -5.77 -5.19
N GLU A 54 4.90 -5.55 -4.64
CA GLU A 54 5.50 -6.41 -3.62
C GLU A 54 5.56 -5.66 -2.29
N LEU A 55 4.98 -6.26 -1.24
CA LEU A 55 5.18 -5.80 0.13
C LEU A 55 6.13 -6.75 0.86
N ARG A 56 7.22 -6.19 1.39
CA ARG A 56 8.31 -6.92 2.00
C ARG A 56 8.50 -6.49 3.45
N GLY A 57 8.93 -7.42 4.30
CA GLY A 57 9.25 -7.15 5.71
C GLY A 57 10.42 -8.00 6.16
N GLY A 58 11.42 -7.37 6.78
CA GLY A 58 12.69 -8.05 7.12
C GLY A 58 13.46 -8.55 5.89
N GLY A 59 13.26 -7.94 4.72
CA GLY A 59 13.88 -8.35 3.44
C GLY A 59 13.12 -9.45 2.68
N GLU A 60 12.18 -10.14 3.33
CA GLU A 60 11.38 -11.21 2.74
C GLU A 60 10.11 -10.69 2.09
N LEU A 61 9.71 -11.31 0.98
CA LEU A 61 8.43 -11.04 0.33
C LEU A 61 7.30 -11.59 1.19
N GLN A 62 6.42 -10.72 1.67
CA GLN A 62 5.26 -11.12 2.47
C GLN A 62 3.98 -11.17 1.63
N PHE A 63 3.87 -10.29 0.64
CA PHE A 63 2.71 -10.21 -0.23
C PHE A 63 3.09 -9.75 -1.63
N SER A 64 2.36 -10.24 -2.62
CA SER A 64 2.49 -9.85 -4.02
C SER A 64 1.11 -9.79 -4.68
N ALA A 65 0.81 -8.71 -5.40
CA ALA A 65 -0.39 -8.59 -6.23
C ALA A 65 -0.16 -7.66 -7.42
N THR A 66 -1.09 -7.64 -8.36
CA THR A 66 -1.11 -6.63 -9.42
C THR A 66 -2.10 -5.52 -9.08
N THR A 67 -1.79 -4.29 -9.46
CA THR A 67 -2.77 -3.20 -9.45
C THR A 67 -3.88 -3.45 -10.46
N ASP A 68 -5.08 -2.93 -10.18
CA ASP A 68 -6.16 -2.84 -11.17
C ASP A 68 -5.98 -1.64 -12.13
N ASP A 69 -7.01 -1.35 -12.94
CA ASP A 69 -7.03 -0.26 -13.91
C ASP A 69 -7.12 1.14 -13.27
N LEU A 70 -7.39 1.19 -11.97
CA LEU A 70 -7.37 2.40 -11.16
C LEU A 70 -6.09 2.51 -10.35
N GLY A 71 -5.21 1.51 -10.33
CA GLY A 71 -3.99 1.51 -9.50
C GLY A 71 -4.20 0.96 -8.10
N ALA A 72 -5.35 0.35 -7.79
CA ALA A 72 -5.64 -0.19 -6.47
C ALA A 72 -5.10 -1.62 -6.29
N PHE A 73 -4.74 -1.96 -5.05
CA PHE A 73 -4.27 -3.29 -4.65
C PHE A 73 -4.66 -3.59 -3.19
N ARG A 74 -4.74 -4.88 -2.82
CA ARG A 74 -5.27 -5.31 -1.49
C ARG A 74 -4.46 -6.42 -0.83
N PRO A 75 -3.40 -6.08 -0.07
CA PRO A 75 -2.73 -7.00 0.84
C PRO A 75 -3.62 -7.33 2.04
N GLU A 76 -3.75 -8.62 2.35
CA GLU A 76 -4.51 -9.10 3.51
C GLU A 76 -3.59 -9.88 4.47
N GLY A 77 -3.88 -9.79 5.78
CA GLY A 77 -3.16 -10.56 6.80
C GLY A 77 -1.69 -10.19 6.98
N VAL A 78 -1.31 -8.95 6.63
CA VAL A 78 0.07 -8.45 6.72
C VAL A 78 0.48 -8.34 8.19
N MET A 79 1.70 -8.79 8.51
CA MET A 79 2.26 -8.61 9.84
C MET A 79 2.64 -7.14 10.06
N PRO A 80 2.38 -6.52 11.22
CA PRO A 80 2.85 -5.17 11.53
C PRO A 80 4.39 -5.04 11.55
N GLY A 81 4.88 -3.80 11.63
CA GLY A 81 6.30 -3.45 11.70
C GLY A 81 6.84 -2.81 10.41
N SER A 82 8.16 -2.67 10.35
CA SER A 82 8.87 -2.03 9.24
C SER A 82 8.69 -2.77 7.92
N LYS A 83 8.38 -2.01 6.86
CA LYS A 83 8.10 -2.52 5.52
C LYS A 83 8.90 -1.82 4.44
N GLU A 84 8.99 -2.53 3.32
CA GLU A 84 9.39 -2.03 2.02
C GLU A 84 8.31 -2.37 0.99
N LEU A 85 7.94 -1.40 0.17
CA LEU A 85 6.98 -1.54 -0.92
C LEU A 85 7.75 -1.38 -2.23
N ARG A 86 7.60 -2.33 -3.14
CA ARG A 86 8.09 -2.21 -4.52
C ARG A 86 6.92 -2.20 -5.47
N ILE A 87 6.96 -1.32 -6.46
CA ILE A 87 5.94 -1.24 -7.50
C ILE A 87 6.64 -1.28 -8.84
N ILE A 88 6.38 -2.33 -9.61
CA ILE A 88 7.09 -2.69 -10.83
C ILE A 88 6.11 -2.58 -12.00
N PRO A 89 6.17 -1.51 -12.81
CA PRO A 89 5.39 -1.41 -14.03
C PRO A 89 5.93 -2.36 -15.10
N LYS A 90 5.17 -2.61 -16.16
CA LYS A 90 5.51 -3.64 -17.16
C LYS A 90 6.72 -3.34 -18.03
N ASP A 91 7.11 -2.07 -18.15
CA ASP A 91 7.97 -1.60 -19.24
C ASP A 91 9.16 -0.73 -18.79
N SER A 92 9.31 -0.48 -17.48
CA SER A 92 10.18 0.58 -16.98
C SER A 92 10.84 0.26 -15.63
N SER A 93 11.65 1.20 -15.14
CA SER A 93 12.18 1.20 -13.77
C SER A 93 11.04 1.14 -12.73
N PHE A 94 11.29 0.40 -11.65
CA PHE A 94 10.38 0.20 -10.54
C PHE A 94 10.64 1.22 -9.42
N ILE A 95 9.62 1.44 -8.59
CA ILE A 95 9.69 2.28 -7.41
C ILE A 95 9.95 1.43 -6.18
N VAL A 96 10.71 1.97 -5.24
CA VAL A 96 10.89 1.41 -3.90
C VAL A 96 10.59 2.47 -2.87
N VAL A 97 9.68 2.17 -1.94
CA VAL A 97 9.49 2.93 -0.71
C VAL A 97 9.89 2.04 0.45
N ALA A 98 11.00 2.35 1.12
CA ALA A 98 11.57 1.53 2.18
C ALA A 98 11.38 2.15 3.57
N ASN A 99 11.47 1.31 4.60
CA ASN A 99 11.51 1.68 6.02
C ASN A 99 10.28 2.47 6.51
N PHE A 100 9.09 2.19 5.96
CA PHE A 100 7.85 2.74 6.51
C PHE A 100 7.25 1.78 7.55
N GLU A 101 6.60 2.33 8.56
CA GLU A 101 6.04 1.55 9.67
C GLU A 101 4.55 1.29 9.48
N ILE A 102 4.15 0.04 9.66
CA ILE A 102 2.75 -0.35 9.79
C ILE A 102 2.47 -0.73 11.24
N SER A 103 1.54 -0.01 11.89
CA SER A 103 1.10 -0.29 13.26
C SER A 103 -0.34 -0.79 13.29
N THR A 104 -0.67 -1.63 14.28
CA THR A 104 -2.05 -2.03 14.63
C THR A 104 -2.74 -1.03 15.54
#